data_AF-F4S3I0-F1
#
_entry.id   AF-F4S3I0-F1
#
_cell.length_a   1.000
_cell.length_b   1.000
_cell.length_c   1.000
_cell.angle_alpha   90.00
_cell.angle_beta   90.00
_cell.angle_gamma   90.00
#
_symmetry.space_group_name_H-M   'P 1'
#
loop_
_entity.id
_entity.type
_entity.pdbx_description
1 polymer ?
#
loop_
_entity_poly.entity_id
_entity_poly.type
_entity_poly.pdbx_seq_one_letter_code
_entity_poly.pdbx_strand_id
1 'polypeptide(L)'
;MTISSLINSFWHSDQIIACQPPSYTIVLRFLPIWLQCSLLHPQFDKSSTIRFVRLSLTPLNFYLAITLGIDNCFLPLTENGKNNLAMAVAGFYFAMKALEWGLIGGFWSGQYWDIPKEKCSTRPATSSLKSTVTSSPRILLEKHSWKEVAAWTTKQFFSLRGLQYGWGPKETRPVLSFPALLRRIFLVNTLESISMAYLILARDEDFTCKALNFLSVPITLPTTLLMEAFSTLVYALWMLTTIDVTWSLGILLCYGIYGLSRWVPIPVLILELSDPNDCPPIFDSPYLATSLTELWGKRWHQMLRRILTICGGIPATRMAKKLGGGVKLQQVCGLLGVFVLCGLLHEHGIHAVARQPHPFPHIYFVEFPSALFYFVTQAFGIILEPYIIPYIPWYIGGGHFWVYLFTAITATPYRKQYAMKFRMIDDALKPMEEWNIWCFIIPAYIMR
;
A
#
# COMPACT_ATOMS: atom_id res chain seq x y z
N MET A 1 2.33 -14.52 -30.89
CA MET A 1 2.47 -13.29 -30.08
C MET A 1 3.93 -13.06 -29.78
N THR A 2 4.52 -12.02 -30.35
CA THR A 2 5.88 -11.57 -29.98
C THR A 2 5.82 -10.87 -28.63
N ILE A 3 6.92 -10.86 -27.84
CA ILE A 3 6.99 -10.10 -26.57
C ILE A 3 6.65 -8.62 -26.79
N SER A 4 6.96 -8.08 -27.97
CA SER A 4 6.58 -6.72 -28.38
C SER A 4 5.07 -6.49 -28.51
N SER A 5 4.27 -7.52 -28.74
CA SER A 5 2.79 -7.42 -28.77
C SER A 5 2.16 -7.45 -27.37
N LEU A 6 2.95 -7.77 -26.34
CA LEU A 6 2.49 -7.89 -24.96
C LEU A 6 2.87 -6.69 -24.10
N ILE A 7 3.74 -5.78 -24.57
CA ILE A 7 4.30 -4.71 -23.75
C ILE A 7 4.45 -3.43 -24.58
N ASN A 8 3.77 -2.37 -24.15
CA ASN A 8 3.98 -1.01 -24.56
C ASN A 8 4.78 -0.28 -23.47
N SER A 9 5.81 0.46 -23.89
CA SER A 9 6.55 1.34 -23.00
C SER A 9 6.69 2.69 -23.68
N PHE A 10 6.84 3.75 -22.89
CA PHE A 10 7.23 5.04 -23.43
C PHE A 10 8.75 5.16 -23.46
N TRP A 11 9.24 5.91 -24.44
CA TRP A 11 10.60 6.44 -24.45
C TRP A 11 10.63 7.86 -23.86
N HIS A 12 9.52 8.59 -23.98
CA HIS A 12 9.36 9.93 -23.40
C HIS A 12 8.02 10.01 -22.64
N SER A 13 8.03 10.64 -21.47
CA SER A 13 6.89 10.70 -20.53
C SER A 13 5.70 11.51 -21.04
N ASP A 14 5.88 12.26 -22.13
CA ASP A 14 4.87 13.06 -22.82
C ASP A 14 4.19 12.30 -23.98
N GLN A 15 4.63 11.08 -24.30
CA GLN A 15 4.05 10.29 -25.37
C GLN A 15 2.63 9.83 -25.02
N ILE A 16 1.71 10.01 -25.97
CA ILE A 16 0.40 9.38 -25.91
C ILE A 16 0.59 7.90 -26.20
N ILE A 17 0.54 7.08 -25.14
CA ILE A 17 0.54 5.62 -25.28
C ILE A 17 -0.91 5.13 -25.25
N ALA A 18 -1.31 4.35 -26.24
CA ALA A 18 -2.56 3.61 -26.17
C ALA A 18 -2.46 2.53 -25.07
N CYS A 19 -3.31 2.62 -24.06
CA CYS A 19 -3.48 1.57 -23.06
C CYS A 19 -4.72 0.73 -23.36
N GLN A 20 -4.65 -0.53 -22.96
CA GLN A 20 -5.76 -1.47 -23.08
C GLN A 20 -6.56 -1.51 -21.77
N PRO A 21 -7.88 -1.75 -21.82
CA PRO A 21 -8.62 -2.03 -20.60
C PRO A 21 -8.08 -3.32 -19.95
N PRO A 22 -7.98 -3.37 -18.62
CA PRO A 22 -7.59 -4.58 -17.90
C PRO A 22 -8.44 -5.78 -18.32
N SER A 23 -7.77 -6.86 -18.73
CA SER A 23 -8.42 -8.09 -19.19
C SER A 23 -7.75 -9.32 -18.58
N TYR A 24 -8.29 -10.50 -18.85
CA TYR A 24 -7.72 -11.78 -18.38
C TYR A 24 -6.27 -11.99 -18.82
N THR A 25 -5.80 -11.28 -19.85
CA THR A 25 -4.40 -11.32 -20.30
C THR A 25 -3.41 -10.85 -19.24
N ILE A 26 -3.84 -10.05 -18.26
CA ILE A 26 -3.02 -9.66 -17.10
C ILE A 26 -2.57 -10.89 -16.29
N VAL A 27 -3.42 -11.92 -16.19
CA VAL A 27 -3.07 -13.18 -15.49
C VAL A 27 -1.84 -13.84 -16.13
N LEU A 28 -1.70 -13.75 -17.46
CA LEU A 28 -0.54 -14.28 -18.17
C LEU A 28 0.76 -13.54 -17.81
N ARG A 29 0.68 -12.26 -17.43
CA ARG A 29 1.84 -11.49 -16.94
C ARG A 29 2.27 -11.90 -15.54
N PHE A 30 1.31 -12.29 -14.70
CA PHE A 30 1.61 -12.77 -13.34
C PHE A 30 2.15 -14.20 -13.32
N LEU A 31 1.88 -15.02 -14.34
CA LEU A 31 2.38 -16.40 -14.40
C LEU A 31 3.91 -16.51 -14.26
N PRO A 32 4.76 -15.81 -15.03
CA PRO A 32 6.22 -15.90 -14.87
C PRO A 32 6.72 -15.33 -13.53
N ILE A 33 5.99 -14.37 -12.96
CA ILE A 33 6.28 -13.81 -11.63
C ILE A 33 5.97 -14.85 -10.53
N TRP A 34 4.83 -15.54 -10.65
CA TRP A 34 4.43 -16.64 -9.79
C TRP A 34 5.41 -17.81 -9.89
N LEU A 35 5.86 -18.15 -11.11
CA LEU A 35 6.90 -19.17 -11.32
C LEU A 35 8.20 -18.77 -10.62
N GLN A 36 8.66 -17.52 -10.76
CA GLN A 36 9.86 -17.05 -10.04
C GLN A 36 9.70 -17.19 -8.52
N CYS A 37 8.50 -16.94 -7.98
CA CYS A 37 8.17 -17.19 -6.57
C CYS A 37 8.27 -18.69 -6.23
N SER A 38 7.75 -19.59 -7.06
CA SER A 38 7.79 -21.05 -6.78
C SER A 38 9.20 -21.61 -6.69
N LEU A 39 10.16 -20.99 -7.37
CA LEU A 39 11.56 -21.39 -7.35
C LEU A 39 12.25 -21.05 -6.00
N LEU A 40 11.56 -20.33 -5.10
CA LEU A 40 11.97 -20.15 -3.71
C LEU A 40 11.50 -21.28 -2.79
N HIS A 41 10.77 -22.27 -3.30
CA HIS A 41 10.28 -23.36 -2.47
C HIS A 41 11.44 -24.07 -1.73
N PRO A 42 11.29 -24.48 -0.45
CA PRO A 42 12.34 -25.16 0.31
C PRO A 42 12.93 -26.40 -0.37
N GLN A 43 12.17 -27.07 -1.22
CA GLN A 43 12.65 -28.20 -2.02
C GLN A 43 13.80 -27.83 -2.98
N PHE A 44 13.89 -26.56 -3.40
CA PHE A 44 14.88 -26.07 -4.37
C PHE A 44 16.03 -25.31 -3.72
N ASP A 45 16.02 -25.12 -2.40
CA ASP A 45 16.92 -24.21 -1.69
C ASP A 45 18.42 -24.48 -1.91
N LYS A 46 18.77 -25.77 -2.03
CA LYS A 46 20.15 -26.20 -2.19
C LYS A 46 20.67 -26.11 -3.64
N SER A 47 19.82 -25.78 -4.61
CA SER A 47 20.18 -25.78 -6.03
C SER A 47 20.67 -24.42 -6.51
N SER A 48 21.98 -24.32 -6.79
CA SER A 48 22.59 -23.14 -7.39
C SER A 48 22.02 -22.82 -8.78
N THR A 49 21.63 -23.84 -9.55
CA THR A 49 21.01 -23.68 -10.87
C THR A 49 19.67 -22.97 -10.75
N ILE A 50 18.81 -23.37 -9.80
CA ILE A 50 17.50 -22.74 -9.60
C ILE A 50 17.67 -21.28 -9.15
N ARG A 51 18.67 -21.00 -8.32
CA ARG A 51 19.01 -19.63 -7.95
C ARG A 51 19.42 -18.79 -9.17
N PHE A 52 20.20 -19.35 -10.10
CA PHE A 52 20.55 -18.68 -11.34
C PHE A 52 19.32 -18.43 -12.22
N VAL A 53 18.44 -19.43 -12.40
CA VAL A 53 17.19 -19.29 -13.15
C VAL A 53 16.32 -18.17 -12.57
N ARG A 54 16.16 -18.11 -11.24
CA ARG A 54 15.44 -17.02 -10.56
C ARG A 54 16.05 -15.65 -10.84
N LEU A 55 17.38 -15.55 -10.79
CA LEU A 55 18.09 -14.32 -11.08
C LEU A 55 17.86 -13.90 -12.54
N SER A 56 17.99 -14.83 -13.50
CA SER A 56 17.75 -14.59 -14.93
C SER A 56 16.31 -14.19 -15.26
N LEU A 57 15.30 -14.66 -14.52
CA LEU A 57 13.90 -14.24 -14.69
C LEU A 57 13.63 -12.82 -14.18
N THR A 58 14.50 -12.27 -13.34
CA THR A 58 14.27 -10.99 -12.64
C THR A 58 14.05 -9.81 -13.59
N PRO A 59 14.91 -9.56 -14.62
CA PRO A 59 14.73 -8.41 -15.50
C PRO A 59 13.41 -8.48 -16.28
N LEU A 60 13.06 -9.66 -16.77
CA LEU A 60 11.80 -9.89 -17.50
C LEU A 60 10.60 -9.64 -16.58
N ASN A 61 10.56 -10.26 -15.40
CA ASN A 61 9.45 -10.12 -14.46
C ASN A 61 9.33 -8.72 -13.89
N PHE A 62 10.44 -8.05 -13.64
CA PHE A 62 10.46 -6.64 -13.24
C PHE A 62 9.80 -5.78 -14.32
N TYR A 63 10.19 -5.97 -15.57
CA TYR A 63 9.68 -5.19 -16.69
C TYR A 63 8.20 -5.46 -16.96
N LEU A 64 7.77 -6.73 -16.94
CA LEU A 64 6.35 -7.10 -17.07
C LEU A 64 5.45 -6.51 -15.98
N ALA A 65 5.97 -6.39 -14.75
CA ALA A 65 5.24 -5.87 -13.61
C ALA A 65 5.19 -4.34 -13.60
N ILE A 66 6.33 -3.66 -13.81
CA ILE A 66 6.38 -2.18 -13.74
C ILE A 66 5.60 -1.52 -14.88
N THR A 67 5.46 -2.21 -16.02
CA THR A 67 4.66 -1.73 -17.17
C THR A 67 3.17 -2.02 -17.04
N LEU A 68 2.72 -2.70 -15.98
CA LEU A 68 1.31 -3.12 -15.85
C LEU A 68 0.32 -1.96 -15.98
N GLY A 69 0.54 -0.86 -15.25
CA GLY A 69 -0.28 0.36 -15.32
C GLY A 69 0.02 1.29 -16.50
N ILE A 70 1.04 0.96 -17.30
CA ILE A 70 1.36 1.66 -18.56
C ILE A 70 0.63 0.97 -19.72
N ASP A 71 0.61 -0.35 -19.72
CA ASP A 71 -0.06 -1.13 -20.76
C ASP A 71 -1.55 -1.18 -20.57
N ASN A 72 -1.98 -1.22 -19.31
CA ASN A 72 -3.37 -1.31 -18.95
C ASN A 72 -3.78 -0.02 -18.26
N CYS A 73 -4.97 0.47 -18.59
CA CYS A 73 -5.58 1.62 -17.94
C CYS A 73 -7.10 1.46 -17.95
N PHE A 74 -7.74 2.05 -16.96
CA PHE A 74 -9.18 2.24 -16.94
C PHE A 74 -9.48 3.59 -17.59
N LEU A 75 -10.36 3.55 -18.60
CA LEU A 75 -10.82 4.72 -19.35
C LEU A 75 -12.27 5.08 -18.96
N PRO A 76 -12.65 6.38 -19.05
CA PRO A 76 -11.78 7.52 -19.34
C PRO A 76 -10.84 7.83 -18.17
N LEU A 77 -9.65 8.40 -18.47
CA LEU A 77 -8.61 8.66 -17.46
C LEU A 77 -9.09 9.67 -16.39
N THR A 78 -9.97 10.59 -16.77
CA THR A 78 -10.57 11.61 -15.91
C THR A 78 -11.60 11.07 -14.92
N GLU A 79 -11.97 9.79 -14.99
CA GLU A 79 -12.98 9.15 -14.13
C GLU A 79 -12.43 7.93 -13.37
N ASN A 80 -11.16 7.59 -13.58
CA ASN A 80 -10.59 6.35 -13.11
C ASN A 80 -9.24 6.50 -12.42
N GLY A 81 -9.00 7.67 -11.80
CA GLY A 81 -7.72 7.95 -11.14
C GLY A 81 -7.39 6.91 -10.07
N LYS A 82 -8.34 6.59 -9.19
CA LYS A 82 -8.15 5.57 -8.13
C LYS A 82 -7.80 4.18 -8.67
N ASN A 83 -8.50 3.73 -9.70
CA ASN A 83 -8.30 2.40 -10.29
C ASN A 83 -6.93 2.31 -10.98
N ASN A 84 -6.55 3.36 -11.71
CA ASN A 84 -5.24 3.47 -12.35
C ASN A 84 -4.11 3.54 -11.31
N LEU A 85 -4.29 4.27 -10.20
CA LEU A 85 -3.34 4.29 -9.09
C LEU A 85 -3.15 2.89 -8.49
N ALA A 86 -4.25 2.19 -8.18
CA ALA A 86 -4.18 0.86 -7.59
C ALA A 86 -3.43 -0.14 -8.48
N MET A 87 -3.67 -0.09 -9.79
CA MET A 87 -2.99 -0.94 -10.76
C MET A 87 -1.50 -0.61 -10.89
N ALA A 88 -1.12 0.66 -10.89
CA ALA A 88 0.28 1.08 -10.90
C ALA A 88 1.02 0.68 -9.62
N VAL A 89 0.38 0.84 -8.46
CA VAL A 89 0.94 0.40 -7.16
C VAL A 89 1.12 -1.13 -7.15
N ALA A 90 0.15 -1.89 -7.67
CA ALA A 90 0.28 -3.34 -7.80
C ALA A 90 1.43 -3.74 -8.73
N GLY A 91 1.54 -3.11 -9.90
CA GLY A 91 2.65 -3.33 -10.83
C GLY A 91 4.01 -3.05 -10.21
N PHE A 92 4.16 -1.90 -9.56
CA PHE A 92 5.39 -1.54 -8.85
C PHE A 92 5.71 -2.52 -7.71
N TYR A 93 4.70 -2.93 -6.93
CA TYR A 93 4.87 -3.91 -5.86
C TYR A 93 5.45 -5.22 -6.39
N PHE A 94 4.87 -5.77 -7.46
CA PHE A 94 5.34 -7.01 -8.05
C PHE A 94 6.68 -6.87 -8.76
N ALA A 95 7.01 -5.70 -9.30
CA ALA A 95 8.34 -5.41 -9.82
C ALA A 95 9.39 -5.49 -8.71
N MET A 96 9.11 -4.92 -7.54
CA MET A 96 9.99 -5.05 -6.37
C MET A 96 10.04 -6.49 -5.85
N LYS A 97 8.93 -7.24 -5.89
CA LYS A 97 8.94 -8.68 -5.55
C LYS A 97 9.79 -9.51 -6.50
N ALA A 98 9.77 -9.21 -7.79
CA ALA A 98 10.65 -9.88 -8.75
C ALA A 98 12.13 -9.65 -8.40
N LEU A 99 12.51 -8.43 -8.03
CA LEU A 99 13.86 -8.12 -7.54
C LEU A 99 14.18 -8.87 -6.24
N GLU A 100 13.27 -8.82 -5.27
CA GLU A 100 13.41 -9.51 -3.99
C GLU A 100 13.66 -11.01 -4.19
N TRP A 101 12.76 -11.69 -4.90
CA TRP A 101 12.80 -13.14 -5.09
C TRP A 101 13.96 -13.59 -5.99
N GLY A 102 14.37 -12.75 -6.92
CA GLY A 102 15.56 -12.97 -7.75
C GLY A 102 16.86 -12.92 -6.97
N LEU A 103 17.03 -11.90 -6.11
CA LEU A 103 18.30 -11.57 -5.46
C LEU A 103 18.54 -12.32 -4.15
N ILE A 104 17.48 -12.82 -3.51
CA ILE A 104 17.59 -13.48 -2.21
C ILE A 104 18.34 -14.81 -2.30
N GLY A 105 19.08 -15.18 -1.25
CA GLY A 105 19.97 -16.34 -1.28
C GLY A 105 19.27 -17.71 -1.36
N GLY A 106 18.01 -17.79 -0.92
CA GLY A 106 17.24 -19.01 -0.74
C GLY A 106 15.90 -18.69 -0.09
N PHE A 107 15.17 -19.72 0.36
CA PHE A 107 13.96 -19.48 1.16
C PHE A 107 14.36 -18.89 2.51
N TRP A 108 13.63 -17.88 2.98
CA TRP A 108 13.77 -17.46 4.36
C TRP A 108 13.00 -18.44 5.24
N SER A 109 13.71 -19.24 6.02
CA SER A 109 13.17 -20.07 7.11
C SER A 109 12.69 -19.17 8.26
N GLY A 110 11.72 -18.32 7.98
CA GLY A 110 10.93 -17.74 9.03
C GLY A 110 9.89 -18.77 9.43
N GLN A 111 9.93 -19.26 10.67
CA GLN A 111 8.93 -20.17 11.21
C GLN A 111 7.53 -19.71 10.77
N TYR A 112 6.79 -20.63 10.11
CA TYR A 112 5.37 -20.46 9.92
C TYR A 112 4.77 -20.39 11.32
N TRP A 113 4.44 -19.19 11.77
CA TRP A 113 3.70 -19.04 13.00
C TRP A 113 2.23 -19.11 12.62
N ASP A 114 1.62 -20.27 12.85
CA ASP A 114 0.18 -20.29 12.96
C ASP A 114 -0.16 -19.33 14.11
N ILE A 115 -0.85 -18.24 13.79
CA ILE A 115 -1.43 -17.38 14.83
C ILE A 115 -2.27 -18.31 15.71
N PRO A 116 -2.02 -18.39 17.04
CA PRO A 116 -2.79 -19.26 17.91
C PRO A 116 -4.26 -18.94 17.71
N LYS A 117 -5.00 -19.87 17.09
CA LYS A 117 -6.43 -19.72 16.89
C LYS A 117 -7.05 -19.75 18.28
N GLU A 118 -7.35 -18.59 18.85
CA GLU A 118 -8.25 -18.54 19.99
C GLU A 118 -9.54 -19.26 19.56
N LYS A 119 -9.87 -20.32 20.30
CA LYS A 119 -11.04 -21.15 20.04
C LYS A 119 -12.27 -20.25 20.09
N CYS A 120 -12.75 -19.79 18.94
CA CYS A 120 -14.14 -19.35 18.83
C CYS A 120 -15.00 -20.63 18.85
N SER A 121 -15.27 -21.12 20.06
CA SER A 121 -16.07 -22.32 20.30
C SER A 121 -17.53 -22.04 19.98
N THR A 122 -17.98 -22.52 18.82
CA THR A 122 -19.41 -22.79 18.55
C THR A 122 -19.55 -24.11 17.77
N ARG A 123 -18.89 -25.17 18.26
CA ARG A 123 -19.25 -26.55 17.91
C ARG A 123 -19.54 -27.33 19.19
N PRO A 124 -20.66 -28.09 19.28
CA PRO A 124 -20.90 -28.98 20.40
C PRO A 124 -19.76 -29.99 20.48
N ALA A 125 -19.22 -30.16 21.69
CA ALA A 125 -18.14 -31.07 21.97
C ALA A 125 -18.62 -32.52 21.81
N THR A 126 -18.04 -33.25 20.86
CA THR A 126 -17.96 -34.71 20.93
C THR A 126 -16.59 -35.19 20.47
N SER A 127 -16.00 -36.01 21.34
CA SER A 127 -14.80 -36.86 21.22
C SER A 127 -13.44 -36.21 20.96
N SER A 128 -12.70 -36.15 22.07
CA SER A 128 -11.25 -36.05 22.23
C SER A 128 -10.37 -36.55 21.06
N LEU A 129 -9.55 -35.64 20.52
CA LEU A 129 -8.19 -35.98 20.10
C LEU A 129 -7.22 -35.15 20.94
N LYS A 130 -6.48 -35.82 21.83
CA LYS A 130 -5.35 -35.21 22.55
C LYS A 130 -4.26 -34.88 21.52
N SER A 131 -4.05 -33.62 21.21
CA SER A 131 -2.85 -33.19 20.48
C SER A 131 -1.72 -33.01 21.48
N THR A 132 -0.84 -34.01 21.54
CA THR A 132 0.45 -33.95 22.22
C THR A 132 1.24 -32.75 21.70
N VAL A 133 1.65 -31.86 22.63
CA VAL A 133 2.62 -30.81 22.37
C VAL A 133 3.97 -31.50 22.16
N THR A 134 4.36 -31.70 20.91
CA THR A 134 5.73 -32.04 20.52
C THR A 134 6.36 -30.87 19.79
N SER A 135 7.37 -30.31 20.44
CA SER A 135 8.34 -29.35 19.92
C SER A 135 9.15 -29.96 18.76
N SER A 136 8.72 -29.74 17.51
CA SER A 136 9.56 -29.77 16.29
C SER A 136 8.74 -29.38 15.06
N PRO A 137 9.02 -28.28 14.34
CA PRO A 137 8.39 -28.02 13.05
C PRO A 137 9.29 -28.52 11.92
N ARG A 138 9.61 -29.82 11.91
CA ARG A 138 9.76 -30.52 10.62
C ARG A 138 8.37 -30.98 10.23
N ILE A 139 7.58 -30.07 9.65
CA ILE A 139 6.49 -30.50 8.78
C ILE A 139 7.16 -31.45 7.79
N LEU A 140 6.67 -32.69 7.77
CA LEU A 140 6.95 -33.64 6.71
C LEU A 140 6.51 -32.98 5.40
N LEU A 141 7.38 -32.16 4.81
CA LEU A 141 7.30 -31.78 3.41
C LEU A 141 7.21 -33.12 2.69
N GLU A 142 6.01 -33.48 2.23
CA GLU A 142 5.84 -34.55 1.25
C GLU A 142 6.74 -34.16 0.09
N LYS A 143 7.90 -34.81 0.01
CA LYS A 143 9.12 -34.20 -0.49
C LYS A 143 9.10 -33.88 -2.00
N HIS A 144 7.99 -34.12 -2.71
CA HIS A 144 7.88 -34.08 -4.17
C HIS A 144 6.47 -33.76 -4.74
N SER A 145 5.50 -33.23 -3.97
CA SER A 145 4.16 -32.97 -4.52
C SER A 145 4.06 -31.58 -5.17
N TRP A 146 3.93 -31.50 -6.50
CA TRP A 146 3.72 -30.23 -7.20
C TRP A 146 2.48 -29.44 -6.75
N LYS A 147 1.48 -30.13 -6.17
CA LYS A 147 0.32 -29.47 -5.55
C LYS A 147 0.70 -28.67 -4.31
N GLU A 148 1.60 -29.22 -3.49
CA GLU A 148 2.11 -28.56 -2.28
C GLU A 148 2.93 -27.33 -2.66
N VAL A 149 3.81 -27.45 -3.65
CA VAL A 149 4.60 -26.34 -4.20
C VAL A 149 3.70 -25.22 -4.71
N ALA A 150 2.65 -25.55 -5.46
CA ALA A 150 1.70 -24.58 -5.96
C ALA A 150 0.93 -23.89 -4.83
N ALA A 151 0.49 -24.64 -3.80
CA ALA A 151 -0.19 -24.08 -2.64
C ALA A 151 0.74 -23.14 -1.84
N TRP A 152 1.96 -23.58 -1.52
CA TRP A 152 2.98 -22.76 -0.85
C TRP A 152 3.28 -21.48 -1.63
N THR A 153 3.46 -21.61 -2.95
CA THR A 153 3.76 -20.47 -3.83
C THR A 153 2.61 -19.48 -3.80
N THR A 154 1.38 -19.95 -3.90
CA THR A 154 0.19 -19.08 -3.90
C THR A 154 0.05 -18.32 -2.59
N LYS A 155 0.25 -18.98 -1.43
CA LYS A 155 0.27 -18.32 -0.12
C LYS A 155 1.36 -17.25 -0.04
N GLN A 156 2.57 -17.58 -0.47
CA GLN A 156 3.71 -16.67 -0.45
C GLN A 156 3.52 -15.48 -1.42
N PHE A 157 2.87 -15.70 -2.56
CA PHE A 157 2.64 -14.69 -3.59
C PHE A 157 1.64 -13.62 -3.13
N PHE A 158 0.57 -14.02 -2.42
CA PHE A 158 -0.45 -13.10 -1.91
C PHE A 158 -0.16 -12.57 -0.49
N SER A 159 0.92 -13.03 0.15
CA SER A 159 1.34 -12.55 1.46
C SER A 159 1.99 -11.16 1.38
N LEU A 160 1.16 -10.10 1.46
CA LEU A 160 1.64 -8.72 1.38
C LEU A 160 2.52 -8.33 2.58
N ARG A 161 2.05 -8.63 3.80
CA ARG A 161 2.68 -8.23 5.07
C ARG A 161 3.56 -9.32 5.70
N GLY A 162 3.46 -10.56 5.25
CA GLY A 162 4.24 -11.66 5.82
C GLY A 162 3.75 -12.11 7.20
N LEU A 163 2.48 -11.94 7.55
CA LEU A 163 1.97 -12.11 8.92
C LEU A 163 2.13 -13.53 9.52
N GLN A 164 2.54 -14.50 8.71
CA GLN A 164 2.87 -15.87 9.12
C GLN A 164 4.32 -16.25 8.80
N TYR A 165 5.09 -15.32 8.24
CA TYR A 165 6.45 -15.56 7.82
C TYR A 165 7.38 -14.88 8.80
N GLY A 166 8.52 -15.48 9.12
CA GLY A 166 9.49 -14.88 10.06
C GLY A 166 10.12 -13.56 9.59
N TRP A 167 9.72 -13.05 8.42
CA TRP A 167 10.05 -11.72 7.96
C TRP A 167 8.93 -10.69 8.10
N GLY A 168 7.72 -11.11 8.44
CA GLY A 168 6.62 -10.21 8.76
C GLY A 168 6.73 -9.62 10.17
N PRO A 169 5.82 -8.69 10.51
CA PRO A 169 5.77 -8.11 11.85
C PRO A 169 5.41 -9.20 12.87
N LYS A 170 6.21 -9.29 13.94
CA LYS A 170 6.00 -10.24 15.04
C LYS A 170 4.83 -9.86 15.95
N GLU A 171 4.53 -8.57 16.04
CA GLU A 171 3.35 -8.06 16.74
C GLU A 171 2.16 -8.11 15.79
N THR A 172 1.32 -9.13 15.93
CA THR A 172 0.03 -9.19 15.26
C THR A 172 -1.03 -8.57 16.17
N ARG A 173 -1.90 -7.74 15.58
CA ARG A 173 -3.01 -7.10 16.32
C ARG A 173 -4.15 -8.08 16.45
N PRO A 174 -4.99 -7.94 17.49
CA PRO A 174 -6.22 -8.69 17.57
C PRO A 174 -7.08 -8.40 16.33
N VAL A 175 -7.59 -9.47 15.76
CA VAL A 175 -8.45 -9.45 14.59
C VAL A 175 -9.81 -8.90 15.04
N LEU A 176 -10.39 -8.02 14.22
CA LEU A 176 -11.69 -7.44 14.54
C LEU A 176 -12.77 -8.49 14.36
N SER A 177 -13.63 -8.67 15.36
CA SER A 177 -14.83 -9.49 15.22
C SER A 177 -15.74 -8.92 14.12
N PHE A 178 -16.57 -9.77 13.51
CA PHE A 178 -17.48 -9.34 12.45
C PHE A 178 -18.33 -8.10 12.80
N PRO A 179 -18.98 -8.01 13.99
CA PRO A 179 -19.71 -6.80 14.37
C PRO A 179 -18.80 -5.57 14.57
N ALA A 180 -17.60 -5.76 15.13
CA ALA A 180 -16.64 -4.68 15.30
C ALA A 180 -16.13 -4.16 13.96
N LEU A 181 -15.95 -5.04 12.98
CA LEU A 181 -15.58 -4.71 11.62
C LEU A 181 -16.68 -3.90 10.92
N LEU A 182 -17.95 -4.31 11.01
CA LEU A 182 -19.07 -3.54 10.44
C LEU A 182 -19.16 -2.15 11.06
N ARG A 183 -19.01 -2.04 12.39
CA ARG A 183 -18.96 -0.75 13.08
C ARG A 183 -17.79 0.12 12.58
N ARG A 184 -16.60 -0.48 12.39
CA ARG A 184 -15.43 0.23 11.85
C ARG A 184 -15.70 0.75 10.45
N ILE A 185 -16.21 -0.10 9.55
CA ILE A 185 -16.53 0.29 8.17
C ILE A 185 -17.46 1.49 8.18
N PHE A 186 -18.56 1.44 8.94
CA PHE A 186 -19.52 2.54 9.01
C PHE A 186 -18.89 3.86 9.52
N LEU A 187 -18.15 3.81 10.64
CA LEU A 187 -17.55 5.01 11.23
C LEU A 187 -16.47 5.63 10.32
N VAL A 188 -15.59 4.80 9.77
CA VAL A 188 -14.50 5.26 8.91
C VAL A 188 -15.07 5.73 7.56
N ASN A 189 -16.09 5.07 7.03
CA ASN A 189 -16.78 5.49 5.81
C ASN A 189 -17.47 6.86 5.96
N THR A 190 -18.07 7.10 7.13
CA THR A 190 -18.69 8.40 7.42
C THR A 190 -17.64 9.52 7.36
N LEU A 191 -16.47 9.30 7.95
CA LEU A 191 -15.37 10.26 7.91
C LEU A 191 -14.77 10.40 6.50
N GLU A 192 -14.67 9.31 5.74
CA GLU A 192 -14.26 9.34 4.33
C GLU A 192 -15.20 10.20 3.50
N SER A 193 -16.50 10.01 3.66
CA SER A 193 -17.54 10.75 2.93
C SER A 193 -17.50 12.24 3.23
N ILE A 194 -17.35 12.64 4.50
CA ILE A 194 -17.20 14.05 4.89
C ILE A 194 -15.92 14.65 4.29
N SER A 195 -14.81 13.91 4.36
CA SER A 195 -13.53 14.39 3.83
C SER A 195 -13.57 14.51 2.31
N MET A 196 -14.20 13.57 1.63
CA MET A 196 -14.43 13.57 0.19
C MET A 196 -15.30 14.76 -0.24
N ALA A 197 -16.41 15.01 0.46
CA ALA A 197 -17.28 16.15 0.20
C ALA A 197 -16.52 17.48 0.23
N TYR A 198 -15.69 17.70 1.26
CA TYR A 198 -14.84 18.87 1.33
C TYR A 198 -13.86 18.97 0.14
N LEU A 199 -13.25 17.85 -0.28
CA LEU A 199 -12.30 17.84 -1.38
C LEU A 199 -12.96 18.11 -2.74
N ILE A 200 -14.20 17.64 -2.94
CA ILE A 200 -15.01 17.96 -4.13
C ILE A 200 -15.30 19.47 -4.16
N LEU A 201 -15.78 20.04 -3.05
CA LEU A 201 -16.03 21.48 -2.95
C LEU A 201 -14.74 22.31 -3.13
N ALA A 202 -13.62 21.84 -2.59
CA ALA A 202 -12.32 22.50 -2.77
C ALA A 202 -11.84 22.46 -4.23
N ARG A 203 -12.18 21.40 -4.98
CA ARG A 203 -11.85 21.25 -6.41
C ARG A 203 -12.74 22.12 -7.29
N ASP A 204 -14.06 22.05 -7.10
CA ASP A 204 -15.04 22.61 -8.03
C ASP A 204 -15.34 24.08 -7.76
N GLU A 205 -15.27 24.49 -6.50
CA GLU A 205 -15.76 25.79 -6.07
C GLU A 205 -14.69 26.70 -5.47
N ASP A 206 -13.42 26.28 -5.44
CA ASP A 206 -12.37 26.96 -4.65
C ASP A 206 -12.86 27.23 -3.21
N PHE A 207 -13.55 26.24 -2.62
CA PHE A 207 -14.24 26.36 -1.32
C PHE A 207 -13.33 26.88 -0.21
N THR A 208 -12.02 26.62 -0.29
CA THR A 208 -11.01 27.14 0.64
C THR A 208 -11.07 28.68 0.75
N CYS A 209 -11.23 29.40 -0.35
CA CYS A 209 -11.35 30.86 -0.37
C CYS A 209 -12.78 31.32 -0.07
N LYS A 210 -13.79 30.62 -0.60
CA LYS A 210 -15.21 30.95 -0.35
C LYS A 210 -15.60 30.81 1.12
N ALA A 211 -15.07 29.80 1.82
CA ALA A 211 -15.33 29.57 3.24
C ALA A 211 -14.82 30.73 4.12
N LEU A 212 -13.65 31.29 3.80
CA LEU A 212 -13.14 32.48 4.50
C LEU A 212 -14.05 33.68 4.30
N ASN A 213 -14.49 33.92 3.06
CA ASN A 213 -15.43 35.01 2.75
C ASN A 213 -16.76 34.85 3.48
N PHE A 214 -17.31 33.63 3.52
CA PHE A 214 -18.55 33.33 4.23
C PHE A 214 -18.44 33.60 5.74
N LEU A 215 -17.31 33.24 6.35
CA LEU A 215 -17.04 33.49 7.77
C LEU A 215 -16.64 34.95 8.05
N SER A 216 -16.66 35.83 7.04
CA SER A 216 -16.19 37.22 7.16
C SER A 216 -14.75 37.33 7.68
N VAL A 217 -13.92 36.32 7.39
CA VAL A 217 -12.50 36.31 7.74
C VAL A 217 -11.71 36.90 6.57
N PRO A 218 -10.86 37.92 6.78
CA PRO A 218 -10.14 38.56 5.70
C PRO A 218 -9.15 37.59 5.06
N ILE A 219 -9.12 37.53 3.73
CA ILE A 219 -8.15 36.74 2.96
C ILE A 219 -6.77 37.40 3.08
N THR A 220 -6.00 36.93 4.05
CA THR A 220 -4.63 37.34 4.32
C THR A 220 -3.69 36.14 4.19
N LEU A 221 -2.38 36.38 4.11
CA LEU A 221 -1.41 35.28 4.06
C LEU A 221 -1.58 34.27 5.22
N PRO A 222 -1.73 34.67 6.49
CA PRO A 222 -1.92 33.72 7.60
C PRO A 222 -3.20 32.88 7.47
N THR A 223 -4.31 33.48 7.07
CA THR A 223 -5.59 32.77 6.93
C THR A 223 -5.55 31.79 5.77
N THR A 224 -4.90 32.16 4.66
CA THR A 224 -4.69 31.26 3.52
C THR A 224 -3.79 30.08 3.90
N LEU A 225 -2.69 30.32 4.64
CA LEU A 225 -1.81 29.25 5.13
C LEU A 225 -2.55 28.28 6.07
N LEU A 226 -3.40 28.80 6.96
CA LEU A 226 -4.20 27.97 7.85
C LEU A 226 -5.19 27.10 7.06
N MET A 227 -5.86 27.67 6.07
CA MET A 227 -6.82 26.93 5.24
C MET A 227 -6.14 25.90 4.31
N GLU A 228 -4.93 26.17 3.86
CA GLU A 228 -4.09 25.20 3.13
C GLU A 228 -3.69 24.04 4.05
N ALA A 229 -3.26 24.32 5.28
CA ALA A 229 -2.95 23.29 6.26
C ALA A 229 -4.18 22.43 6.59
N PHE A 230 -5.35 23.06 6.76
CA PHE A 230 -6.61 22.36 6.96
C PHE A 230 -6.97 21.45 5.78
N SER A 231 -6.88 21.97 4.54
CA SER A 231 -7.14 21.19 3.33
C SER A 231 -6.19 19.99 3.20
N THR A 232 -4.93 20.16 3.59
CA THR A 232 -3.94 19.08 3.65
C THR A 232 -4.25 18.04 4.72
N LEU A 233 -4.76 18.45 5.88
CA LEU A 233 -5.24 17.53 6.90
C LEU A 233 -6.45 16.72 6.41
N VAL A 234 -7.43 17.37 5.76
CA VAL A 234 -8.59 16.70 5.18
C VAL A 234 -8.18 15.69 4.11
N TYR A 235 -7.23 16.05 3.24
CA TYR A 235 -6.67 15.12 2.26
C TYR A 235 -6.00 13.90 2.92
N ALA A 236 -5.23 14.11 3.99
CA ALA A 236 -4.60 13.01 4.72
C ALA A 236 -5.63 12.09 5.38
N LEU A 237 -6.70 12.65 5.97
CA LEU A 237 -7.82 11.89 6.53
C LEU A 237 -8.54 11.09 5.45
N TRP A 238 -8.82 11.70 4.30
CA TRP A 238 -9.43 11.02 3.16
C TRP A 238 -8.59 9.85 2.66
N MET A 239 -7.26 10.03 2.48
CA MET A 239 -6.36 8.95 2.08
C MET A 239 -6.35 7.80 3.08
N LEU A 240 -6.22 8.12 4.38
CA LEU A 240 -6.22 7.14 5.45
C LEU A 240 -7.53 6.34 5.47
N THR A 241 -8.66 7.03 5.46
CA THR A 241 -9.98 6.41 5.55
C THR A 241 -10.31 5.59 4.30
N THR A 242 -9.95 6.07 3.10
CA THR A 242 -10.12 5.30 1.85
C THR A 242 -9.36 3.97 1.90
N ILE A 243 -8.09 4.00 2.31
CA ILE A 243 -7.26 2.79 2.40
C ILE A 243 -7.82 1.82 3.46
N ASP A 244 -8.25 2.35 4.61
CA ASP A 244 -8.79 1.55 5.72
C ASP A 244 -10.15 0.90 5.40
N VAL A 245 -11.06 1.65 4.76
CA VAL A 245 -12.35 1.13 4.28
C VAL A 245 -12.12 0.03 3.24
N THR A 246 -11.24 0.26 2.26
CA THR A 246 -10.92 -0.74 1.23
C THR A 246 -10.38 -2.02 1.86
N TRP A 247 -9.45 -1.89 2.82
CA TRP A 247 -8.92 -3.05 3.55
C TRP A 247 -9.99 -3.75 4.38
N SER A 248 -10.84 -3.00 5.08
CA SER A 248 -11.91 -3.53 5.91
C SER A 248 -12.97 -4.27 5.09
N LEU A 249 -13.27 -3.80 3.88
CA LEU A 249 -14.12 -4.53 2.92
C LEU A 249 -13.47 -5.83 2.45
N GLY A 250 -12.15 -5.86 2.27
CA GLY A 250 -11.40 -7.09 2.02
C GLY A 250 -11.54 -8.12 3.15
N ILE A 251 -11.43 -7.67 4.41
CA ILE A 251 -11.68 -8.54 5.59
C ILE A 251 -13.14 -9.01 5.61
N LEU A 252 -14.09 -8.14 5.26
CA LEU A 252 -15.50 -8.50 5.19
C LEU A 252 -15.76 -9.57 4.14
N LEU A 253 -15.08 -9.51 2.99
CA LEU A 253 -15.10 -10.55 1.97
C LEU A 253 -14.55 -11.87 2.51
N CYS A 254 -13.44 -11.86 3.26
CA CYS A 254 -12.90 -13.03 3.94
C CYS A 254 -13.94 -13.68 4.89
N TYR A 255 -14.63 -12.88 5.70
CA TYR A 255 -15.74 -13.37 6.53
C TYR A 255 -16.89 -13.94 5.70
N GLY A 256 -17.20 -13.32 4.56
CA GLY A 256 -18.22 -13.79 3.61
C GLY A 256 -17.87 -15.17 3.02
N ILE A 257 -16.63 -15.38 2.60
CA ILE A 257 -16.12 -16.66 2.09
C ILE A 257 -16.25 -17.75 3.16
N TYR A 258 -15.85 -17.47 4.41
CA TYR A 258 -16.02 -18.40 5.53
C TYR A 258 -17.49 -18.67 5.87
N GLY A 259 -18.36 -17.65 5.80
CA GLY A 259 -19.79 -17.82 5.94
C GLY A 259 -20.37 -18.74 4.87
N LEU A 260 -19.98 -18.54 3.61
CA LEU A 260 -20.42 -19.35 2.47
C LEU A 260 -19.93 -20.80 2.55
N SER A 261 -18.73 -21.03 3.10
CA SER A 261 -18.15 -22.37 3.30
C SER A 261 -19.02 -23.31 4.14
N ARG A 262 -19.96 -22.77 4.91
CA ARG A 262 -20.93 -23.56 5.69
C ARG A 262 -21.99 -24.22 4.82
N TRP A 263 -22.21 -23.69 3.63
CA TRP A 263 -23.28 -24.10 2.70
C TRP A 263 -22.72 -24.79 1.46
N VAL A 264 -21.52 -24.41 1.02
CA VAL A 264 -20.89 -24.90 -0.22
C VAL A 264 -19.46 -25.37 0.09
N PRO A 265 -18.99 -26.50 -0.47
CA PRO A 265 -17.60 -26.90 -0.33
C PRO A 265 -16.68 -25.89 -1.02
N ILE A 266 -15.87 -25.19 -0.23
CA ILE A 266 -14.84 -24.27 -0.73
C ILE A 266 -13.46 -24.95 -0.62
N PRO A 267 -12.62 -24.91 -1.66
CA PRO A 267 -11.26 -25.42 -1.61
C PRO A 267 -10.47 -24.91 -0.41
N VAL A 268 -9.75 -25.79 0.28
CA VAL A 268 -8.96 -25.47 1.48
C VAL A 268 -8.00 -24.31 1.23
N LEU A 269 -7.34 -24.26 0.06
CA LEU A 269 -6.44 -23.18 -0.30
C LEU A 269 -7.13 -21.80 -0.30
N ILE A 270 -8.38 -21.73 -0.77
CA ILE A 270 -9.15 -20.48 -0.77
C ILE A 270 -9.49 -20.06 0.65
N LEU A 271 -9.85 -21.02 1.52
CA LEU A 271 -10.10 -20.73 2.94
C LEU A 271 -8.83 -20.22 3.63
N GLU A 272 -7.70 -20.87 3.42
CA GLU A 272 -6.42 -20.44 4.01
C GLU A 272 -5.95 -19.06 3.50
N LEU A 273 -6.15 -18.75 2.22
CA LEU A 273 -5.83 -17.42 1.68
C LEU A 273 -6.77 -16.33 2.17
N SER A 274 -7.97 -16.71 2.59
CA SER A 274 -9.04 -15.80 3.02
C SER A 274 -9.29 -15.86 4.51
N ASP A 275 -8.33 -16.35 5.32
CA ASP A 275 -8.52 -16.42 6.77
C ASP A 275 -8.57 -14.98 7.34
N PRO A 276 -9.71 -14.56 7.93
CA PRO A 276 -9.81 -13.22 8.52
C PRO A 276 -8.76 -12.98 9.59
N ASN A 277 -8.25 -14.05 10.24
CA ASN A 277 -7.24 -13.93 11.28
C ASN A 277 -5.87 -13.45 10.74
N ASP A 278 -5.61 -13.69 9.46
CA ASP A 278 -4.39 -13.25 8.79
C ASP A 278 -4.51 -11.82 8.21
N CYS A 279 -5.64 -11.16 8.48
CA CYS A 279 -5.93 -9.81 7.98
C CYS A 279 -6.15 -8.79 9.11
N PRO A 280 -5.21 -8.62 10.06
CA PRO A 280 -5.32 -7.59 11.09
C PRO A 280 -5.35 -6.19 10.45
N PRO A 281 -5.87 -5.18 11.17
CA PRO A 281 -5.86 -3.79 10.71
C PRO A 281 -4.47 -3.33 10.24
N ILE A 282 -4.46 -2.51 9.19
CA ILE A 282 -3.22 -2.01 8.56
C ILE A 282 -2.69 -0.73 9.20
N PHE A 283 -3.53 0.02 9.91
CA PHE A 283 -3.16 1.23 10.64
C PHE A 283 -3.14 1.02 12.17
N ASP A 284 -2.33 1.84 12.86
CA ASP A 284 -2.26 1.91 14.33
C ASP A 284 -2.51 3.32 14.86
N SER A 285 -3.75 3.80 14.73
CA SER A 285 -4.15 5.12 15.24
C SER A 285 -3.07 6.19 14.94
N PRO A 286 -2.74 6.44 13.65
CA PRO A 286 -1.58 7.26 13.27
C PRO A 286 -1.65 8.70 13.80
N TYR A 287 -2.85 9.17 14.15
CA TYR A 287 -3.08 10.44 14.83
C TYR A 287 -2.48 10.52 16.24
N LEU A 288 -2.06 9.39 16.84
CA LEU A 288 -1.37 9.31 18.12
C LEU A 288 0.16 9.29 17.99
N ALA A 289 0.72 9.44 16.78
CA ALA A 289 2.17 9.47 16.61
C ALA A 289 2.78 10.71 17.31
N THR A 290 3.81 10.48 18.12
CA THR A 290 4.60 11.53 18.76
C THR A 290 5.90 11.82 18.01
N SER A 291 6.24 11.01 17.03
CA SER A 291 7.39 11.21 16.14
C SER A 291 7.09 10.68 14.73
N LEU A 292 7.82 11.16 13.73
CA LEU A 292 7.74 10.66 12.36
C LEU A 292 8.29 9.24 12.26
N THR A 293 9.27 8.88 13.08
CA THR A 293 9.75 7.49 13.21
C THR A 293 8.61 6.58 13.63
N GLU A 294 7.81 6.98 14.62
CA GLU A 294 6.65 6.23 15.09
C GLU A 294 5.54 6.18 14.03
N LEU A 295 5.25 7.31 13.39
CA LEU A 295 4.26 7.42 12.32
C LEU A 295 4.57 6.42 11.18
N TRP A 296 5.74 6.50 10.55
CA TRP A 296 6.07 5.69 9.39
C TRP A 296 6.54 4.26 9.75
N GLY A 297 7.21 4.11 10.89
CA GLY A 297 7.80 2.83 11.32
C GLY A 297 6.82 1.88 12.01
N LYS A 298 5.69 2.38 12.51
CA LYS A 298 4.71 1.59 13.27
C LYS A 298 3.26 1.85 12.88
N ARG A 299 2.86 3.13 12.71
CA ARG A 299 1.43 3.48 12.71
C ARG A 299 0.75 3.66 11.35
N TRP A 300 1.49 4.12 10.36
CA TRP A 300 1.06 4.21 8.97
C TRP A 300 1.18 2.84 8.31
N HIS A 301 0.37 2.55 7.29
CA HIS A 301 0.23 1.20 6.72
C HIS A 301 1.58 0.48 6.49
N GLN A 302 1.74 -0.74 7.01
CA GLN A 302 3.01 -1.48 6.95
C GLN A 302 3.13 -2.42 5.74
N MET A 303 2.22 -2.32 4.77
CA MET A 303 2.13 -3.23 3.61
C MET A 303 3.39 -3.22 2.73
N LEU A 304 4.00 -2.05 2.54
CA LEU A 304 5.12 -1.87 1.61
C LEU A 304 6.49 -1.97 2.30
N ARG A 305 6.52 -2.12 3.63
CA ARG A 305 7.76 -2.04 4.43
C ARG A 305 8.86 -2.97 3.92
N ARG A 306 8.50 -4.22 3.61
CA ARG A 306 9.47 -5.23 3.17
C ARG A 306 10.13 -4.83 1.85
N ILE A 307 9.34 -4.54 0.83
CA ILE A 307 9.88 -4.20 -0.49
C ILE A 307 10.70 -2.92 -0.43
N LEU A 308 10.26 -1.92 0.35
CA LEU A 308 11.01 -0.68 0.53
C LEU A 308 12.36 -0.91 1.26
N THR A 309 12.36 -1.79 2.26
CA THR A 309 13.58 -2.15 3.00
C THR A 309 14.55 -2.95 2.12
N ILE A 310 14.06 -3.96 1.39
CA ILE A 310 14.93 -4.86 0.61
C ILE A 310 15.44 -4.19 -0.67
N CYS A 311 14.60 -3.41 -1.35
CA CYS A 311 14.94 -2.80 -2.64
C CYS A 311 15.49 -1.38 -2.49
N GLY A 312 15.18 -0.67 -1.41
CA GLY A 312 15.67 0.70 -1.16
C GLY A 312 16.72 0.76 -0.06
N GLY A 313 16.34 0.37 1.16
CA GLY A 313 17.17 0.56 2.35
C GLY A 313 18.45 -0.27 2.38
N ILE A 314 18.35 -1.60 2.23
CA ILE A 314 19.50 -2.50 2.29
C ILE A 314 20.55 -2.17 1.22
N PRO A 315 20.20 -1.95 -0.06
CA PRO A 315 21.16 -1.54 -1.09
C PRO A 315 21.86 -0.22 -0.74
N ALA A 316 21.12 0.78 -0.28
CA ALA A 316 21.69 2.07 0.09
C ALA A 316 22.66 1.97 1.29
N THR A 317 22.30 1.20 2.33
CA THR A 317 23.18 0.89 3.46
C THR A 317 24.45 0.17 3.00
N ARG A 318 24.33 -0.84 2.13
CA ARG A 318 25.48 -1.59 1.59
C ARG A 318 26.39 -0.72 0.74
N MET A 319 25.81 0.18 -0.07
CA MET A 319 26.57 1.13 -0.87
C MET A 319 27.37 2.10 0.01
N ALA A 320 26.73 2.68 1.03
CA ALA A 320 27.41 3.52 2.02
C ALA A 320 28.57 2.79 2.71
N LYS A 321 28.36 1.52 3.09
CA LYS A 321 29.43 0.68 3.66
C LYS A 321 30.59 0.47 2.68
N LYS A 322 30.30 0.17 1.41
CA LYS A 322 31.34 -0.01 0.37
C LYS A 322 32.15 1.26 0.10
N LEU A 323 31.53 2.42 0.26
CA LEU A 323 32.18 3.73 0.12
C LEU A 323 32.93 4.17 1.40
N GLY A 324 33.12 3.29 2.39
CA GLY A 324 33.84 3.59 3.63
C GLY A 324 33.01 4.37 4.67
N GLY A 325 31.69 4.48 4.48
CA GLY A 325 30.80 5.18 5.41
C GLY A 325 30.69 4.48 6.76
N GLY A 326 30.78 5.25 7.85
CA GLY A 326 30.53 4.76 9.21
C GLY A 326 29.07 4.33 9.46
N VAL A 327 28.80 3.76 10.63
CA VAL A 327 27.47 3.21 10.99
C VAL A 327 26.34 4.23 10.85
N LYS A 328 26.55 5.47 11.29
CA LYS A 328 25.55 6.54 11.18
C LYS A 328 25.21 6.87 9.73
N LEU A 329 26.22 6.98 8.86
CA LEU A 329 26.01 7.24 7.43
C LEU A 329 25.26 6.07 6.77
N GLN A 330 25.60 4.83 7.12
CA GLN A 330 24.89 3.65 6.63
C GLN A 330 23.40 3.62 7.02
N GLN A 331 23.08 4.05 8.25
CA GLN A 331 21.69 4.19 8.73
C GLN A 331 20.94 5.29 7.99
N VAL A 332 21.56 6.47 7.83
CA VAL A 332 20.98 7.60 7.09
C VAL A 332 20.75 7.23 5.62
N CYS A 333 21.72 6.62 4.95
CA CYS A 333 21.55 6.14 3.57
C CYS A 333 20.45 5.08 3.47
N GLY A 334 20.35 4.17 4.45
CA GLY A 334 19.27 3.18 4.49
C GLY A 334 17.89 3.82 4.61
N LEU A 335 17.75 4.81 5.50
CA LEU A 335 16.52 5.58 5.68
C LEU A 335 16.14 6.34 4.40
N LEU A 336 17.10 7.06 3.80
CA LEU A 336 16.90 7.78 2.55
C LEU A 336 16.51 6.83 1.40
N GLY A 337 17.17 5.67 1.29
CA GLY A 337 16.86 4.67 0.27
C GLY A 337 15.42 4.16 0.34
N VAL A 338 14.89 3.96 1.56
CA VAL A 338 13.48 3.59 1.78
C VAL A 338 12.53 4.68 1.29
N PHE A 339 12.79 5.93 1.68
CA PHE A 339 11.90 7.05 1.34
C PHE A 339 12.00 7.51 -0.12
N VAL A 340 13.18 7.42 -0.74
CA VAL A 340 13.35 7.65 -2.18
C VAL A 340 12.54 6.63 -2.96
N LEU A 341 12.64 5.34 -2.62
CA LEU A 341 11.87 4.29 -3.31
C LEU A 341 10.36 4.46 -3.09
N CYS A 342 9.95 4.91 -1.90
CA CYS A 342 8.55 5.26 -1.61
C CYS A 342 8.08 6.45 -2.46
N GLY A 343 8.91 7.48 -2.62
CA GLY A 343 8.63 8.61 -3.51
C GLY A 343 8.50 8.20 -4.97
N LEU A 344 9.41 7.36 -5.47
CA LEU A 344 9.37 6.83 -6.84
C LEU A 344 8.11 6.00 -7.12
N LEU A 345 7.66 5.19 -6.15
CA LEU A 345 6.39 4.48 -6.24
C LEU A 345 5.21 5.45 -6.48
N HIS A 346 5.20 6.58 -5.77
CA HIS A 346 4.11 7.55 -5.89
C HIS A 346 4.22 8.37 -7.18
N GLU A 347 5.42 8.79 -7.60
CA GLU A 347 5.61 9.39 -8.94
C GLU A 347 5.20 8.41 -10.07
N HIS A 348 5.45 7.11 -9.90
CA HIS A 348 4.93 6.09 -10.82
C HIS A 348 3.40 6.01 -10.79
N GLY A 349 2.81 6.02 -9.61
CA GLY A 349 1.36 6.01 -9.42
C GLY A 349 0.65 7.20 -10.04
N ILE A 350 1.12 8.42 -9.78
CA ILE A 350 0.47 9.64 -10.30
C ILE A 350 0.64 9.79 -11.81
N HIS A 351 1.73 9.29 -12.39
CA HIS A 351 1.86 9.22 -13.84
C HIS A 351 0.80 8.28 -14.44
N ALA A 352 0.53 7.12 -13.84
CA ALA A 352 -0.53 6.24 -14.32
C ALA A 352 -1.93 6.84 -14.19
N VAL A 353 -2.18 7.63 -13.13
CA VAL A 353 -3.43 8.39 -12.93
C VAL A 353 -3.61 9.44 -14.02
N ALA A 354 -2.57 10.23 -14.28
CA ALA A 354 -2.65 11.44 -15.08
C ALA A 354 -1.68 11.42 -16.27
N ARG A 355 -1.56 10.30 -16.98
CA ARG A 355 -0.80 10.22 -18.23
C ARG A 355 -1.54 10.93 -19.36
N GLN A 356 -0.82 11.26 -20.43
CA GLN A 356 -1.46 11.67 -21.67
C GLN A 356 -2.46 10.60 -22.16
N PRO A 357 -3.65 10.98 -22.67
CA PRO A 357 -4.11 12.34 -23.00
C PRO A 357 -4.96 13.01 -21.89
N HIS A 358 -4.74 12.71 -20.61
CA HIS A 358 -5.44 13.39 -19.51
C HIS A 358 -5.28 14.92 -19.63
N PRO A 359 -6.32 15.75 -19.43
CA PRO A 359 -6.26 17.20 -19.63
C PRO A 359 -5.16 17.91 -18.83
N PHE A 360 -4.81 17.33 -17.67
CA PHE A 360 -3.76 17.82 -16.78
C PHE A 360 -2.67 16.76 -16.55
N PRO A 361 -1.87 16.46 -17.57
CA PRO A 361 -0.99 15.31 -17.52
C PRO A 361 0.17 15.53 -16.53
N HIS A 362 0.55 14.50 -15.79
CA HIS A 362 1.76 14.46 -15.00
C HIS A 362 2.91 13.89 -15.85
N ILE A 363 3.80 14.79 -16.27
CA ILE A 363 4.96 14.48 -17.10
C ILE A 363 6.22 14.56 -16.23
N TYR A 364 6.97 13.45 -16.17
CA TYR A 364 8.22 13.40 -15.42
C TYR A 364 9.17 14.51 -15.83
N PHE A 365 9.85 15.10 -14.84
CA PHE A 365 10.86 16.15 -14.99
C PHE A 365 10.35 17.49 -15.57
N VAL A 366 9.07 17.60 -15.93
CA VAL A 366 8.42 18.86 -16.31
C VAL A 366 7.68 19.46 -15.11
N GLU A 367 6.91 18.64 -14.41
CA GLU A 367 6.26 19.00 -13.15
C GLU A 367 7.21 18.83 -11.97
N PHE A 368 7.11 19.70 -10.96
CA PHE A 368 7.81 19.51 -9.69
C PHE A 368 7.37 18.17 -9.04
N PRO A 369 8.30 17.22 -8.78
CA PRO A 369 7.97 15.87 -8.34
C PRO A 369 7.56 15.88 -6.85
N SER A 370 6.31 16.29 -6.62
CA SER A 370 5.80 16.66 -5.30
C SER A 370 5.71 15.46 -4.36
N ALA A 371 5.40 14.27 -4.89
CA ALA A 371 5.36 13.04 -4.12
C ALA A 371 6.76 12.60 -3.71
N LEU A 372 7.72 12.61 -4.65
CA LEU A 372 9.11 12.30 -4.34
C LEU A 372 9.66 13.27 -3.28
N PHE A 373 9.42 14.57 -3.47
CA PHE A 373 9.79 15.59 -2.50
C PHE A 373 9.20 15.34 -1.12
N TYR A 374 7.89 15.06 -1.05
CA TYR A 374 7.20 14.80 0.22
C TYR A 374 7.83 13.64 0.99
N PHE A 375 7.98 12.47 0.35
CA PHE A 375 8.50 11.27 1.00
C PHE A 375 9.97 11.42 1.40
N VAL A 376 10.82 11.97 0.53
CA VAL A 376 12.23 12.20 0.86
C VAL A 376 12.37 13.17 2.04
N THR A 377 11.52 14.21 2.10
CA THR A 377 11.52 15.16 3.22
C THR A 377 11.15 14.50 4.55
N GLN A 378 10.35 13.42 4.56
CA GLN A 378 10.07 12.67 5.80
C GLN A 378 11.34 12.07 6.42
N ALA A 379 12.29 11.60 5.60
CA ALA A 379 13.56 11.09 6.10
C ALA A 379 14.36 12.17 6.82
N PHE A 380 14.38 13.40 6.28
CA PHE A 380 15.00 14.54 6.95
C PHE A 380 14.27 14.90 8.24
N GLY A 381 12.94 14.88 8.24
CA GLY A 381 12.14 15.09 9.45
C GLY A 381 12.50 14.10 10.56
N ILE A 382 12.66 12.81 10.22
CA ILE A 382 13.09 11.75 11.16
C ILE A 382 14.51 11.99 11.70
N ILE A 383 15.42 12.52 10.88
CA ILE A 383 16.79 12.83 11.34
C ILE A 383 16.79 14.04 12.28
N LEU A 384 15.92 15.02 12.03
CA LEU A 384 15.84 16.27 12.78
C LEU A 384 15.01 16.16 14.07
N GLU A 385 14.03 15.26 14.12
CA GLU A 385 13.08 15.17 15.25
C GLU A 385 13.73 15.02 16.63
N PRO A 386 14.85 14.30 16.85
CA PRO A 386 15.47 14.19 18.17
C PRO A 386 16.09 15.52 18.63
N TYR A 387 16.41 16.40 17.68
CA TYR A 387 17.00 17.72 17.94
C TYR A 387 15.95 18.83 18.06
N ILE A 388 14.72 18.59 17.58
CA ILE A 388 13.66 19.61 17.56
C ILE A 388 12.61 19.34 18.64
N ILE A 389 12.13 18.09 18.77
CA ILE A 389 11.06 17.73 19.70
C ILE A 389 11.36 18.19 21.15
N PRO A 390 12.59 18.04 21.70
CA PRO A 390 12.88 18.47 23.08
C PRO A 390 12.64 19.97 23.34
N TYR A 391 12.64 20.81 22.31
CA TYR A 391 12.41 22.25 22.42
C TYR A 391 10.95 22.65 22.21
N ILE A 392 10.08 21.72 21.82
CA ILE A 392 8.66 21.99 21.63
C ILE A 392 7.95 21.80 22.97
N PRO A 393 7.31 22.85 23.53
CA PRO A 393 6.61 22.73 24.80
C PRO A 393 5.50 21.68 24.77
N TRP A 394 5.36 20.94 25.87
CA TRP A 394 4.36 19.88 25.97
C TRP A 394 2.92 20.41 25.87
N TYR A 395 2.66 21.64 26.33
CA TYR A 395 1.32 22.25 26.33
C TYR A 395 0.81 22.63 24.94
N ILE A 396 1.71 22.77 23.94
CA ILE A 396 1.31 22.90 22.52
C ILE A 396 1.30 21.56 21.78
N GLY A 397 1.55 20.45 22.48
CA GLY A 397 1.48 19.08 21.95
C GLY A 397 2.82 18.38 21.77
N GLY A 398 3.96 19.04 22.02
CA GLY A 398 5.29 18.43 21.95
C GLY A 398 5.55 17.70 20.61
N GLY A 399 5.83 16.40 20.69
CA GLY A 399 6.07 15.56 19.51
C GLY A 399 4.86 15.45 18.56
N HIS A 400 3.63 15.47 19.05
CA HIS A 400 2.45 15.49 18.17
C HIS A 400 2.44 16.73 17.29
N PHE A 401 2.73 17.90 17.88
CA PHE A 401 2.79 19.15 17.15
C PHE A 401 3.84 19.08 16.03
N TRP A 402 5.01 18.53 16.30
CA TRP A 402 6.03 18.28 15.28
C TRP A 402 5.50 17.43 14.12
N VAL A 403 4.89 16.28 14.42
CA VAL A 403 4.37 15.36 13.41
C VAL A 403 3.31 16.04 12.55
N TYR A 404 2.33 16.69 13.16
CA TYR A 404 1.24 17.37 12.43
C TYR A 404 1.77 18.53 11.59
N LEU A 405 2.57 19.41 12.18
CA LEU A 405 3.09 20.60 11.50
C LEU A 405 4.01 20.21 10.33
N PHE A 406 4.98 19.34 10.58
CA PHE A 406 5.95 18.91 9.57
C PHE A 406 5.23 18.19 8.41
N THR A 407 4.29 17.30 8.73
CA THR A 407 3.51 16.58 7.71
C THR A 407 2.62 17.53 6.92
N ALA A 408 1.90 18.46 7.57
CA ALA A 408 1.01 19.39 6.89
C ALA A 408 1.76 20.31 5.91
N ILE A 409 2.92 20.85 6.32
CA ILE A 409 3.75 21.70 5.46
C ILE A 409 4.25 20.89 4.25
N THR A 410 4.82 19.71 4.50
CA THR A 410 5.47 18.92 3.44
C THR A 410 4.47 18.22 2.52
N ALA A 411 3.27 17.89 3.01
CA ALA A 411 2.23 17.20 2.23
C ALA A 411 1.39 18.15 1.36
N THR A 412 1.46 19.47 1.56
CA THR A 412 0.68 20.44 0.76
C THR A 412 0.97 20.34 -0.75
N PRO A 413 2.23 20.35 -1.24
CA PRO A 413 2.50 20.14 -2.66
C PRO A 413 2.03 18.76 -3.14
N TYR A 414 2.20 17.72 -2.31
CA TYR A 414 1.74 16.36 -2.61
C TYR A 414 0.21 16.26 -2.78
N ARG A 415 -0.57 16.92 -1.91
CA ARG A 415 -2.03 17.07 -2.07
C ARG A 415 -2.37 17.74 -3.39
N LYS A 416 -1.73 18.87 -3.70
CA LYS A 416 -2.01 19.62 -4.94
C LYS A 416 -1.72 18.78 -6.19
N GLN A 417 -0.70 17.93 -6.14
CA GLN A 417 -0.38 16.99 -7.21
C GLN A 417 -1.42 15.86 -7.36
N TYR A 418 -1.97 15.33 -6.26
CA TYR A 418 -2.85 14.15 -6.29
C TYR A 418 -4.33 14.49 -6.33
N ALA A 419 -4.80 15.37 -5.46
CA ALA A 419 -6.22 15.64 -5.27
C ALA A 419 -6.79 16.66 -6.27
N MET A 420 -5.97 17.59 -6.75
CA MET A 420 -6.43 18.66 -7.64
C MET A 420 -6.30 18.26 -9.11
N LYS A 421 -6.78 19.13 -10.01
CA LYS A 421 -6.72 18.93 -11.47
C LYS A 421 -7.41 17.64 -11.93
N PHE A 422 -8.50 17.25 -11.26
CA PHE A 422 -9.33 16.09 -11.62
C PHE A 422 -8.58 14.75 -11.66
N ARG A 423 -7.51 14.63 -10.84
CA ARG A 423 -6.67 13.42 -10.82
C ARG A 423 -7.26 12.34 -9.91
N MET A 424 -7.11 12.45 -8.59
CA MET A 424 -7.68 11.46 -7.65
C MET A 424 -9.08 11.81 -7.13
N ILE A 425 -9.41 13.11 -7.14
CA ILE A 425 -10.77 13.62 -6.94
C ILE A 425 -11.29 13.89 -8.36
N ASP A 426 -11.72 12.82 -9.00
CA ASP A 426 -11.93 12.71 -10.44
C ASP A 426 -13.40 12.96 -10.84
N ASP A 427 -13.70 13.02 -12.13
CA ASP A 427 -15.02 13.38 -12.66
C ASP A 427 -16.08 12.29 -12.40
N ALA A 428 -15.67 11.10 -11.98
CA ALA A 428 -16.60 10.03 -11.61
C ALA A 428 -17.30 10.28 -10.28
N LEU A 429 -16.85 11.26 -9.51
CA LEU A 429 -17.48 11.63 -8.24
C LEU A 429 -18.66 12.55 -8.50
N LYS A 430 -19.85 12.13 -8.05
CA LYS A 430 -21.06 12.92 -8.18
C LYS A 430 -20.94 14.27 -7.48
N PRO A 431 -21.47 15.36 -8.08
CA PRO A 431 -21.62 16.64 -7.41
C PRO A 431 -22.35 16.50 -6.08
N MET A 432 -22.04 17.38 -5.12
CA MET A 432 -22.57 17.29 -3.76
C MET A 432 -24.10 17.40 -3.70
N GLU A 433 -24.73 18.03 -4.69
CA GLU A 433 -26.18 18.17 -4.81
C GLU A 433 -26.89 16.83 -5.03
N GLU A 434 -26.19 15.85 -5.60
CA GLU A 434 -26.71 14.51 -5.89
C GLU A 434 -26.46 13.51 -4.75
N TRP A 435 -25.75 13.92 -3.69
CA TRP A 435 -25.45 13.04 -2.57
C TRP A 435 -26.69 12.78 -1.73
N ASN A 436 -26.85 11.53 -1.31
CA ASN A 436 -27.94 11.10 -0.45
C ASN A 436 -27.39 10.29 0.73
N ILE A 437 -28.30 9.80 1.59
CA ILE A 437 -27.90 9.06 2.80
C ILE A 437 -27.07 7.80 2.50
N TRP A 438 -27.17 7.23 1.30
CA TRP A 438 -26.41 6.06 0.90
C TRP A 438 -24.90 6.32 0.83
N CYS A 439 -24.46 7.58 0.68
CA CYS A 439 -23.03 7.94 0.70
C CYS A 439 -22.35 7.54 2.01
N PHE A 440 -23.10 7.54 3.11
CA PHE A 440 -22.57 7.19 4.41
C PHE A 440 -22.60 5.69 4.68
N ILE A 441 -23.35 4.91 3.88
CA ILE A 441 -23.50 3.45 4.03
C ILE A 441 -22.59 2.72 3.05
N ILE A 442 -22.59 3.15 1.79
CA ILE A 442 -21.76 2.61 0.71
C ILE A 442 -20.63 3.62 0.48
N PRO A 443 -19.36 3.19 0.44
CA PRO A 443 -18.27 4.10 0.19
C PRO A 443 -18.48 4.95 -1.04
N ALA A 444 -18.30 6.26 -0.88
CA ALA A 444 -18.64 7.27 -1.89
C ALA A 444 -17.97 6.98 -3.23
N TYR A 445 -16.76 6.42 -3.22
CA TYR A 445 -16.02 6.04 -4.42
C TYR A 445 -16.62 4.88 -5.22
N ILE A 446 -17.50 4.08 -4.61
CA ILE A 446 -18.23 2.98 -5.27
C ILE A 446 -19.49 3.53 -5.95
N MET A 447 -20.07 4.62 -5.42
CA MET A 447 -21.34 5.17 -5.87
C MET A 447 -21.21 6.16 -7.03
N ARG A 448 -20.34 5.82 -7.98
CA ARG A 448 -20.14 6.55 -9.24
C ARG A 448 -21.46 6.78 -9.98
#